data_AF-A0A661ZSV1-F1
#
_entry.id   AF-A0A661ZSV1-F1
#
_cell.length_a   1.000
_cell.length_b   1.000
_cell.length_c   1.000
_cell.angle_alpha   90.00
_cell.angle_beta   90.00
_cell.angle_gamma   90.00
#
_symmetry.space_group_name_H-M   'P 1'
#
loop_
_entity.id
_entity.type
_entity.pdbx_description
1 polymer ?
#
loop_
_entity_poly.entity_id
_entity_poly.type
_entity_poly.pdbx_seq_one_letter_code
_entity_poly.pdbx_strand_id
1 'polypeptide(L)'
;MPKRKKYSFFYTVYRKIRYLRYVRKLRKSERKLVIRTDKLLYAERRKKARKQRKSELKADVKKRKVERHALKENKAQLKAEYEQDLEKNRKHYEEQEASLDSIRKKEKWFRRHRRRRLIRFYLKSCSRNIILSIKTLNPANLPKLIAHIRDNKISIREFAIITTHSTLFFIAAYLLVFLVLLFSAAISGIFFEYSSIVYYYEVLWMVKPEEWFGDSVKMIYASGPILCAILAVFFAIIFSYMQTEKGLSKLFLLWFFIHAFNAFFGSLLIGSLFGRGFGYAIIWSFISDTEKVIYSIVSITALFLLGVFTTRSFLISANTYYPHLENKQQQKFVWAQVILPFLFGNILLGLIMFPEFLWYDVTVAFTLAICIIPIAIGYRFLPSLYFEEEKPGISFQLRPIILILAFIAIYRIVLEIGIRIG
;
A
#
# COMPACT_ATOMS: atom_id res chain seq x y z
N MET A 1 -48.07 135.15 -1.49
CA MET A 1 -46.93 134.47 -0.82
C MET A 1 -47.32 134.03 0.59
N PRO A 2 -47.63 132.74 0.80
CA PRO A 2 -47.95 132.22 2.13
C PRO A 2 -46.66 131.84 2.87
N LYS A 3 -46.47 132.39 4.08
CA LYS A 3 -45.32 132.13 4.97
C LYS A 3 -45.08 130.61 5.08
N ARG A 4 -44.01 130.10 4.45
CA ARG A 4 -43.54 128.73 4.63
C ARG A 4 -43.17 128.55 6.11
N LYS A 5 -44.05 127.91 6.89
CA LYS A 5 -43.73 127.46 8.24
C LYS A 5 -42.51 126.52 8.13
N LYS A 6 -41.37 126.96 8.65
CA LYS A 6 -40.16 126.14 8.80
C LYS A 6 -40.50 125.05 9.82
N TYR A 7 -40.83 123.86 9.35
CA TYR A 7 -40.93 122.69 10.22
C TYR A 7 -39.52 122.28 10.64
N SER A 8 -39.37 121.95 11.93
CA SER A 8 -38.16 121.36 12.48
C SER A 8 -37.69 120.17 11.62
N PHE A 9 -36.39 120.09 11.37
CA PHE A 9 -35.72 119.03 10.60
C PHE A 9 -36.24 117.61 10.95
N PHE A 10 -36.57 117.39 12.22
CA PHE A 10 -37.13 116.12 12.73
C PHE A 10 -38.49 115.75 12.11
N TYR A 11 -39.34 116.72 11.79
CA TYR A 11 -40.66 116.45 11.21
C TYR A 11 -40.58 115.99 9.74
N THR A 12 -39.63 116.55 8.99
CA THR A 12 -39.37 116.17 7.59
C THR A 12 -38.82 114.74 7.50
N VAL A 13 -37.93 114.37 8.43
CA VAL A 13 -37.39 113.01 8.56
C VAL A 13 -38.49 112.03 8.96
N TYR A 14 -39.33 112.37 9.93
CA TYR A 14 -40.44 111.52 10.37
C TYR A 14 -41.44 111.20 9.24
N ARG A 15 -41.83 112.20 8.45
CA ARG A 15 -42.78 112.00 7.32
C ARG A 15 -42.19 111.09 6.23
N LYS A 16 -40.90 111.21 5.94
CA LYS A 16 -40.20 110.38 4.96
C LYS A 16 -40.10 108.92 5.44
N ILE A 17 -39.80 108.71 6.72
CA ILE A 17 -39.77 107.37 7.34
C ILE A 17 -41.18 106.73 7.34
N ARG A 18 -42.24 107.50 7.65
CA ARG A 18 -43.61 106.99 7.64
C ARG A 18 -44.08 106.58 6.24
N TYR A 19 -43.77 107.38 5.22
CA TYR A 19 -44.09 107.05 3.83
C TYR A 19 -43.32 105.81 3.35
N LEU A 20 -42.03 105.69 3.66
CA LEU A 20 -41.25 104.49 3.33
C LEU A 20 -41.77 103.23 4.03
N ARG A 21 -42.24 103.33 5.29
CA ARG A 21 -42.92 102.22 5.99
C ARG A 21 -44.22 101.84 5.29
N TYR A 22 -45.02 102.81 4.83
CA TYR A 22 -46.26 102.55 4.09
C TYR A 22 -46.01 101.85 2.75
N VAL A 23 -45.06 102.35 1.94
CA VAL A 23 -44.67 101.73 0.66
C VAL A 23 -44.09 100.33 0.85
N ARG A 24 -43.27 100.11 1.89
CA ARG A 24 -42.79 98.77 2.24
C ARG A 24 -43.94 97.83 2.61
N LYS A 25 -44.97 98.32 3.29
CA LYS A 25 -46.14 97.50 3.67
C LYS A 25 -46.96 97.10 2.43
N LEU A 26 -47.17 98.03 1.49
CA LEU A 26 -47.84 97.78 0.20
C LEU A 26 -47.08 96.78 -0.69
N ARG A 27 -45.77 96.97 -0.88
CA ARG A 27 -44.95 96.00 -1.64
C ARG A 27 -44.91 94.63 -0.95
N LYS A 28 -44.98 94.59 0.39
CA LYS A 28 -45.05 93.33 1.15
C LYS A 28 -46.42 92.64 0.98
N SER A 29 -47.52 93.38 0.84
CA SER A 29 -48.83 92.78 0.52
C SER A 29 -48.91 92.29 -0.93
N GLU A 30 -48.39 93.04 -1.91
CA GLU A 30 -48.36 92.62 -3.31
C GLU A 30 -47.50 91.36 -3.51
N ARG A 31 -46.29 91.33 -2.94
CA ARG A 31 -45.44 90.12 -2.98
C ARG A 31 -46.12 88.92 -2.34
N LYS A 32 -46.87 89.11 -1.25
CA LYS A 32 -47.65 88.02 -0.62
C LYS A 32 -48.77 87.52 -1.52
N LEU A 33 -49.39 88.39 -2.32
CA LEU A 33 -50.47 88.04 -3.23
C LEU A 33 -49.93 87.25 -4.43
N VAL A 34 -48.82 87.69 -5.03
CA VAL A 34 -48.11 86.96 -6.10
C VAL A 34 -47.63 85.58 -5.62
N ILE A 35 -47.03 85.51 -4.43
CA ILE A 35 -46.61 84.22 -3.84
C ILE A 35 -47.83 83.29 -3.62
N ARG A 36 -49.00 83.82 -3.28
CA ARG A 36 -50.22 83.02 -3.13
C ARG A 36 -50.74 82.50 -4.47
N THR A 37 -50.79 83.34 -5.50
CA THR A 37 -51.24 82.94 -6.84
C THR A 37 -50.29 81.91 -7.46
N ASP A 38 -48.98 82.09 -7.32
CA ASP A 38 -47.98 81.12 -7.80
C ASP A 38 -48.08 79.79 -7.05
N LYS A 39 -48.31 79.83 -5.73
CA LYS A 39 -48.55 78.61 -4.94
C LYS A 39 -49.80 77.86 -5.39
N LEU A 40 -50.87 78.57 -5.75
CA LEU A 40 -52.11 77.96 -6.26
C LEU A 40 -51.91 77.34 -7.64
N LEU A 41 -51.29 78.07 -8.57
CA LEU A 41 -50.96 77.56 -9.92
C LEU A 41 -50.02 76.35 -9.85
N TYR A 42 -49.02 76.40 -8.97
CA TYR A 42 -48.12 75.28 -8.72
C TYR A 42 -48.88 74.07 -8.13
N ALA A 43 -49.80 74.29 -7.20
CA ALA A 43 -50.63 73.23 -6.63
C ALA A 43 -51.53 72.57 -7.69
N GLU A 44 -52.11 73.33 -8.62
CA GLU A 44 -52.92 72.79 -9.72
C GLU A 44 -52.10 71.98 -10.72
N ARG A 45 -50.93 72.50 -11.15
CA ARG A 45 -49.99 71.74 -12.01
C ARG A 45 -49.57 70.44 -11.34
N ARG A 46 -49.27 70.48 -10.03
CA ARG A 46 -48.95 69.28 -9.25
C ARG A 46 -50.13 68.30 -9.17
N LYS A 47 -51.37 68.77 -9.04
CA LYS A 47 -52.57 67.92 -9.07
C LYS A 47 -52.77 67.25 -10.43
N LYS A 48 -52.63 67.99 -11.55
CA LYS A 48 -52.72 67.43 -12.91
C LYS A 48 -51.62 66.40 -13.18
N ALA A 49 -50.36 66.73 -12.87
CA ALA A 49 -49.23 65.81 -13.01
C ALA A 49 -49.42 64.53 -12.16
N ARG A 50 -49.97 64.65 -10.95
CA ARG A 50 -50.30 63.48 -10.10
C ARG A 50 -51.38 62.60 -10.74
N LYS A 51 -52.41 63.18 -11.36
CA LYS A 51 -53.45 62.41 -12.06
C LYS A 51 -52.88 61.67 -13.27
N GLN A 52 -52.06 62.34 -14.08
CA GLN A 52 -51.41 61.76 -15.25
C GLN A 52 -50.44 60.63 -14.87
N ARG A 53 -49.60 60.83 -13.86
CA ARG A 53 -48.73 59.76 -13.33
C ARG A 53 -49.54 58.57 -12.83
N LYS A 54 -50.69 58.79 -12.20
CA LYS A 54 -51.58 57.69 -11.75
C LYS A 54 -52.17 56.91 -12.94
N SER A 55 -52.53 57.55 -14.04
CA SER A 55 -53.02 56.83 -15.24
C SER A 55 -51.90 56.08 -15.96
N GLU A 56 -50.71 56.68 -16.09
CA GLU A 56 -49.53 56.02 -16.68
C GLU A 56 -49.11 54.80 -15.86
N LEU A 57 -49.07 54.92 -14.52
CA LEU A 57 -48.80 53.79 -13.63
C LEU A 57 -49.82 52.67 -13.78
N LYS A 58 -51.12 52.99 -13.93
CA LYS A 58 -52.16 51.97 -14.16
C LYS A 58 -51.98 51.26 -15.51
N ALA A 59 -51.60 51.99 -16.56
CA ALA A 59 -51.34 51.41 -17.87
C ALA A 59 -50.10 50.51 -17.86
N ASP A 60 -49.01 50.96 -17.24
CA ASP A 60 -47.77 50.18 -17.09
C ASP A 60 -48.01 48.90 -16.27
N VAL A 61 -48.77 48.99 -15.17
CA VAL A 61 -49.16 47.81 -14.38
C VAL A 61 -49.97 46.80 -15.20
N LYS A 62 -50.88 47.25 -16.07
CA LYS A 62 -51.63 46.36 -16.96
C LYS A 62 -50.71 45.71 -18.01
N LYS A 63 -49.84 46.49 -18.65
CA LYS A 63 -48.86 45.99 -19.63
C LYS A 63 -47.95 44.91 -19.02
N ARG A 64 -47.38 45.18 -17.84
CA ARG A 64 -46.55 44.23 -17.10
C ARG A 64 -47.31 42.95 -16.71
N LYS A 65 -48.61 43.02 -16.43
CA LYS A 65 -49.41 41.82 -16.15
C LYS A 65 -49.55 40.93 -17.39
N VAL A 66 -49.80 41.52 -18.55
CA VAL A 66 -49.89 40.79 -19.83
C VAL A 66 -48.54 40.17 -20.20
N GLU A 67 -47.45 40.93 -20.12
CA GLU A 67 -46.10 40.43 -20.38
C GLU A 67 -45.71 39.29 -19.43
N ARG A 68 -46.08 39.40 -18.14
CA ARG A 68 -45.87 38.30 -17.17
C ARG A 68 -46.68 37.05 -17.49
N HIS A 69 -47.88 37.21 -18.05
CA HIS A 69 -48.70 36.06 -18.45
C HIS A 69 -48.10 35.36 -19.67
N ALA A 70 -47.76 36.12 -20.71
CA ALA A 70 -47.09 35.60 -21.90
C ALA A 70 -45.75 34.92 -21.57
N LEU A 71 -44.96 35.51 -20.67
CA LEU A 71 -43.69 34.91 -20.22
C LEU A 71 -43.93 33.61 -19.45
N LYS A 72 -44.98 33.53 -18.63
CA LYS A 72 -45.35 32.28 -17.95
C LYS A 72 -45.78 31.19 -18.92
N GLU A 73 -46.55 31.53 -19.95
CA GLU A 73 -46.98 30.59 -20.99
C GLU A 73 -45.78 30.08 -21.80
N ASN A 74 -44.93 30.98 -22.29
CA ASN A 74 -43.70 30.59 -23.01
C ASN A 74 -42.78 29.73 -22.14
N LYS A 75 -42.64 30.06 -20.85
CA LYS A 75 -41.84 29.25 -19.93
C LYS A 75 -42.46 27.87 -19.70
N ALA A 76 -43.79 27.77 -19.66
CA ALA A 76 -44.47 26.49 -19.54
C ALA A 76 -44.31 25.62 -20.81
N GLN A 77 -44.41 26.22 -22.00
CA GLN A 77 -44.18 25.54 -23.27
C GLN A 77 -42.74 25.04 -23.40
N LEU A 78 -41.75 25.90 -23.16
CA LEU A 78 -40.33 25.51 -23.17
C LEU A 78 -40.03 24.41 -22.15
N LYS A 79 -40.68 24.43 -20.98
CA LYS A 79 -40.54 23.38 -19.98
C LYS A 79 -41.12 22.05 -20.47
N ALA A 80 -42.29 22.07 -21.11
CA ALA A 80 -42.91 20.87 -21.66
C ALA A 80 -42.10 20.27 -22.82
N GLU A 81 -41.57 21.10 -23.73
CA GLU A 81 -40.66 20.67 -24.80
C GLU A 81 -39.40 20.03 -24.23
N TYR A 82 -38.80 20.67 -23.23
CA TYR A 82 -37.62 20.13 -22.55
C TYR A 82 -37.88 18.79 -21.86
N GLU A 83 -39.04 18.63 -21.21
CA GLU A 83 -39.43 17.36 -20.58
C GLU A 83 -39.62 16.24 -21.62
N GLN A 84 -40.20 16.55 -22.79
CA GLN A 84 -40.34 15.59 -23.89
C GLN A 84 -38.98 15.16 -24.46
N ASP A 85 -38.05 16.10 -24.65
CA ASP A 85 -36.70 15.80 -25.12
C ASP A 85 -35.90 15.00 -24.10
N LEU A 86 -36.05 15.29 -22.80
CA LEU A 86 -35.48 14.46 -21.74
C LEU A 86 -36.02 13.03 -21.79
N GLU A 87 -37.32 12.84 -22.02
CA GLU A 87 -37.90 11.50 -22.09
C GLU A 87 -37.41 10.72 -23.33
N LYS A 88 -37.32 11.39 -24.50
CA LYS A 88 -36.74 10.79 -25.72
C LYS A 88 -35.28 10.40 -25.51
N ASN A 89 -34.48 11.29 -24.93
CA ASN A 89 -33.08 11.03 -24.65
C ASN A 89 -32.91 9.88 -23.64
N ARG A 90 -33.75 9.84 -22.61
CA ARG A 90 -33.76 8.74 -21.63
C ARG A 90 -34.01 7.40 -22.31
N LYS A 91 -35.03 7.30 -23.17
CA LYS A 91 -35.33 6.07 -23.94
C LYS A 91 -34.15 5.68 -24.83
N HIS A 92 -33.54 6.65 -25.51
CA HIS A 92 -32.36 6.42 -26.35
C HIS A 92 -31.17 5.85 -25.55
N TYR A 93 -30.91 6.38 -24.35
CA TYR A 93 -29.84 5.87 -23.48
C TYR A 93 -30.16 4.49 -22.91
N GLU A 94 -31.41 4.23 -22.52
CA GLU A 94 -31.86 2.91 -22.05
C GLU A 94 -31.69 1.83 -23.14
N GLU A 95 -31.99 2.16 -24.41
CA GLU A 95 -31.76 1.27 -25.56
C GLU A 95 -30.27 1.02 -25.82
N GLN A 96 -29.43 2.07 -25.76
CA GLN A 96 -27.98 1.93 -25.89
C GLN A 96 -27.40 1.06 -24.76
N GLU A 97 -27.82 1.29 -23.52
CA GLU A 97 -27.35 0.52 -22.36
C GLU A 97 -27.74 -0.95 -22.47
N ALA A 98 -28.98 -1.26 -22.89
CA ALA A 98 -29.42 -2.62 -23.15
C ALA A 98 -28.57 -3.30 -24.24
N SER A 99 -28.22 -2.58 -25.31
CA SER A 99 -27.35 -3.08 -26.38
C SER A 99 -25.93 -3.38 -25.85
N LEU A 100 -25.35 -2.47 -25.06
CA LEU A 100 -24.03 -2.62 -24.46
C LEU A 100 -23.99 -3.77 -23.46
N ASP A 101 -25.04 -3.94 -22.67
CA ASP A 101 -25.14 -5.04 -21.73
C ASP A 101 -25.24 -6.40 -22.43
N SER A 102 -25.91 -6.47 -23.59
CA SER A 102 -25.91 -7.67 -24.42
C SER A 102 -24.49 -8.01 -24.93
N ILE A 103 -23.71 -7.00 -25.33
CA ILE A 103 -22.31 -7.13 -25.76
C ILE A 103 -21.43 -7.57 -24.59
N ARG A 104 -21.54 -6.91 -23.43
CA ARG A 104 -20.81 -7.25 -22.20
C ARG A 104 -21.12 -8.67 -21.74
N LYS A 105 -22.37 -9.13 -21.83
CA LYS A 105 -22.76 -10.51 -21.50
C LYS A 105 -22.10 -11.52 -22.45
N LYS A 106 -22.12 -11.26 -23.77
CA LYS A 106 -21.43 -12.09 -24.78
C LYS A 106 -19.91 -12.12 -24.53
N GLU A 107 -19.30 -10.99 -24.22
CA GLU A 107 -17.86 -10.91 -23.96
C GLU A 107 -17.46 -11.62 -22.66
N LYS A 108 -18.23 -11.44 -21.57
CA LYS A 108 -18.02 -12.17 -20.31
C LYS A 108 -18.12 -13.68 -20.53
N TRP A 109 -19.10 -14.13 -21.30
CA TRP A 109 -19.25 -15.54 -21.67
C TRP A 109 -18.04 -16.04 -22.46
N PHE A 110 -17.60 -15.30 -23.48
CA PHE A 110 -16.43 -15.63 -24.30
C PHE A 110 -15.13 -15.68 -23.47
N ARG A 111 -14.91 -14.71 -22.57
CA ARG A 111 -13.76 -14.68 -21.65
C ARG A 111 -13.78 -15.90 -20.71
N ARG A 112 -14.93 -16.26 -20.14
CA ARG A 112 -15.08 -17.48 -19.32
C ARG A 112 -14.79 -18.75 -20.13
N HIS A 113 -15.28 -18.84 -21.36
CA HIS A 113 -15.04 -19.96 -22.25
C HIS A 113 -13.56 -20.11 -22.62
N ARG A 114 -12.90 -19.00 -22.99
CA ARG A 114 -11.45 -18.95 -23.31
C ARG A 114 -10.59 -19.34 -22.11
N ARG A 115 -10.89 -18.82 -20.90
CA ARG A 115 -10.18 -19.21 -19.66
C ARG A 115 -10.30 -20.70 -19.39
N ARG A 116 -11.51 -21.28 -19.51
CA ARG A 116 -11.71 -22.73 -19.33
C ARG A 116 -10.92 -23.55 -20.35
N ARG A 117 -10.88 -23.13 -21.62
CA ARG A 117 -10.09 -23.82 -22.67
C ARG A 117 -8.58 -23.75 -22.38
N LEU A 118 -8.07 -22.59 -21.98
CA LEU A 118 -6.66 -22.43 -21.61
C LEU A 118 -6.28 -23.25 -20.38
N ILE A 119 -7.11 -23.23 -19.32
CA ILE A 119 -6.86 -24.04 -18.12
C ILE A 119 -6.83 -25.53 -18.47
N ARG A 120 -7.80 -26.03 -19.26
CA ARG A 120 -7.78 -27.42 -19.73
C ARG A 120 -6.55 -27.73 -20.57
N PHE A 121 -6.10 -26.81 -21.41
CA PHE A 121 -4.88 -26.96 -22.20
C PHE A 121 -3.64 -27.05 -21.30
N TYR A 122 -3.46 -26.11 -20.37
CA TYR A 122 -2.34 -26.12 -19.42
C TYR A 122 -2.37 -27.35 -18.52
N LEU A 123 -3.51 -27.71 -17.94
CA LEU A 123 -3.66 -28.93 -17.14
C LEU A 123 -3.32 -30.18 -17.95
N LYS A 124 -3.77 -30.26 -19.22
CA LYS A 124 -3.44 -31.39 -20.11
C LYS A 124 -1.96 -31.41 -20.51
N SER A 125 -1.32 -30.25 -20.67
CA SER A 125 0.12 -30.16 -20.93
C SER A 125 0.95 -30.54 -19.70
N CYS A 126 0.61 -30.01 -18.52
CA CYS A 126 1.26 -30.35 -17.27
C CYS A 126 1.07 -31.82 -16.92
N SER A 127 -0.15 -32.37 -17.03
CA SER A 127 -0.40 -33.77 -16.75
C SER A 127 0.33 -34.68 -17.74
N ARG A 128 0.42 -34.33 -19.02
CA ARG A 128 1.24 -35.06 -19.99
C ARG A 128 2.71 -35.05 -19.63
N ASN A 129 3.27 -33.90 -19.24
CA ASN A 129 4.68 -33.82 -18.84
C ASN A 129 4.98 -34.60 -17.56
N ILE A 130 4.08 -34.54 -16.57
CA ILE A 130 4.19 -35.33 -15.34
C ILE A 130 4.06 -36.83 -15.65
N ILE A 131 3.05 -37.24 -16.41
CA ILE A 131 2.87 -38.64 -16.83
C ILE A 131 4.07 -39.13 -17.65
N LEU A 132 4.65 -38.29 -18.53
CA LEU A 132 5.86 -38.63 -19.26
C LEU A 132 7.06 -38.79 -18.31
N SER A 133 7.22 -37.91 -17.31
CA SER A 133 8.28 -38.01 -16.30
C SER A 133 8.13 -39.24 -15.38
N ILE A 134 6.88 -39.66 -15.10
CA ILE A 134 6.59 -40.88 -14.35
C ILE A 134 6.75 -42.11 -15.25
N LYS A 135 6.39 -42.04 -16.53
CA LYS A 135 6.64 -43.11 -17.50
C LYS A 135 8.13 -43.29 -17.80
N THR A 136 8.95 -42.25 -17.67
CA THR A 136 10.42 -42.39 -17.72
C THR A 136 10.99 -43.06 -16.47
N LEU A 137 10.24 -43.13 -15.36
CA LEU A 137 10.55 -43.98 -14.19
C LEU A 137 10.11 -45.43 -14.37
N ASN A 138 9.68 -45.84 -15.57
CA ASN A 138 9.45 -47.25 -15.88
C ASN A 138 10.76 -48.03 -15.65
N PRO A 139 10.76 -49.12 -14.84
CA PRO A 139 11.96 -49.91 -14.56
C PRO A 139 12.71 -50.39 -15.83
N ALA A 140 12.02 -50.51 -16.97
CA ALA A 140 12.64 -50.84 -18.25
C ALA A 140 13.59 -49.74 -18.80
N ASN A 141 13.42 -48.48 -18.40
CA ASN A 141 14.29 -47.35 -18.78
C ASN A 141 15.37 -47.06 -17.74
N LEU A 142 15.38 -47.77 -16.61
CA LEU A 142 16.39 -47.65 -15.57
C LEU A 142 17.83 -47.79 -16.12
N PRO A 143 18.14 -48.72 -17.05
CA PRO A 143 19.48 -48.82 -17.63
C PRO A 143 19.88 -47.56 -18.41
N LYS A 144 18.94 -46.94 -19.14
CA LYS A 144 19.19 -45.70 -19.89
C LYS A 144 19.38 -44.51 -18.95
N LEU A 145 18.62 -44.45 -17.86
CA LEU A 145 18.80 -43.43 -16.81
C LEU A 145 20.18 -43.59 -16.13
N ILE A 146 20.58 -44.83 -15.80
CA ILE A 146 21.89 -45.12 -15.22
C ILE A 146 23.02 -44.75 -16.20
N ALA A 147 22.87 -45.07 -17.50
CA ALA A 147 23.81 -44.65 -18.53
C ALA A 147 23.90 -43.12 -18.62
N HIS A 148 22.77 -42.41 -18.65
CA HIS A 148 22.74 -40.96 -18.66
C HIS A 148 23.38 -40.33 -17.40
N ILE A 149 23.14 -40.92 -16.23
CA ILE A 149 23.76 -40.49 -14.97
C ILE A 149 25.27 -40.73 -15.01
N ARG A 150 25.70 -41.87 -15.58
CA ARG A 150 27.12 -42.21 -15.75
C ARG A 150 27.81 -41.22 -16.70
N ASP A 151 27.16 -40.90 -17.81
CA ASP A 151 27.69 -39.98 -18.83
C ASP A 151 27.74 -38.53 -18.30
N ASN A 152 26.81 -38.16 -17.41
CA ASN A 152 26.76 -36.84 -16.77
C ASN A 152 27.29 -36.83 -15.32
N LYS A 153 28.09 -37.83 -14.93
CA LYS A 153 28.52 -38.04 -13.53
C LYS A 153 29.16 -36.80 -12.90
N ILE A 154 29.96 -36.06 -13.67
CA ILE A 154 30.64 -34.84 -13.20
C ILE A 154 29.62 -33.74 -12.89
N SER A 155 28.73 -33.42 -13.84
CA SER A 155 27.71 -32.38 -13.65
C SER A 155 26.73 -32.71 -12.52
N ILE A 156 26.34 -33.98 -12.36
CA ILE A 156 25.48 -34.43 -11.25
C ILE A 156 26.21 -34.31 -9.91
N ARG A 157 27.49 -34.68 -9.85
CA ARG A 157 28.31 -34.53 -8.65
C ARG A 157 28.42 -33.06 -8.25
N GLU A 158 28.75 -32.17 -9.18
CA GLU A 158 28.86 -30.73 -8.92
C GLU A 158 27.53 -30.15 -8.41
N PHE A 159 26.43 -30.50 -9.08
CA PHE A 159 25.08 -30.11 -8.67
C PHE A 159 24.77 -30.56 -7.24
N ALA A 160 25.05 -31.83 -6.91
CA ALA A 160 24.83 -32.38 -5.58
C ALA A 160 25.70 -31.70 -4.51
N ILE A 161 26.96 -31.37 -4.82
CA ILE A 161 27.86 -30.66 -3.90
C ILE A 161 27.30 -29.26 -3.60
N ILE A 162 26.91 -28.50 -4.63
CA ILE A 162 26.35 -27.15 -4.48
C ILE A 162 25.06 -27.20 -3.65
N THR A 163 24.16 -28.15 -3.97
CA THR A 163 22.93 -28.35 -3.19
C THR A 163 23.20 -28.73 -1.76
N THR A 164 24.15 -29.62 -1.50
CA THR A 164 24.49 -30.05 -0.13
C THR A 164 25.03 -28.88 0.69
N HIS A 165 26.04 -28.17 0.17
CA HIS A 165 26.58 -27.00 0.86
C HIS A 165 25.50 -25.96 1.14
N SER A 166 24.69 -25.61 0.13
CA SER A 166 23.65 -24.61 0.28
C SER A 166 22.55 -25.04 1.25
N THR A 167 22.14 -26.31 1.25
CA THR A 167 21.15 -26.84 2.19
C THR A 167 21.66 -26.79 3.63
N LEU A 168 22.94 -27.12 3.86
CA LEU A 168 23.53 -27.04 5.19
C LEU A 168 23.58 -25.60 5.71
N PHE A 169 24.00 -24.65 4.87
CA PHE A 169 24.01 -23.24 5.25
C PHE A 169 22.61 -22.66 5.41
N PHE A 170 21.63 -23.11 4.63
CA PHE A 170 20.21 -22.79 4.81
C PHE A 170 19.74 -23.20 6.21
N ILE A 171 19.99 -24.47 6.60
CA ILE A 171 19.60 -24.99 7.92
C ILE A 171 20.31 -24.24 9.04
N ALA A 172 21.63 -24.07 8.94
CA ALA A 172 22.41 -23.36 9.95
C ALA A 172 21.95 -21.90 10.13
N ALA A 173 21.69 -21.21 9.02
CA ALA A 173 21.17 -19.85 9.03
C ALA A 173 19.78 -19.77 9.67
N TYR A 174 18.87 -20.67 9.30
CA TYR A 174 17.54 -20.74 9.90
C TYR A 174 17.61 -20.96 11.41
N LEU A 175 18.36 -21.97 11.87
CA LEU A 175 18.47 -22.29 13.29
C LEU A 175 19.09 -21.13 14.09
N LEU A 176 20.08 -20.43 13.52
CA LEU A 176 20.66 -19.26 14.17
C LEU A 176 19.65 -18.10 14.25
N VAL A 177 18.89 -17.85 13.19
CA VAL A 177 17.82 -16.83 13.22
C VAL A 177 16.74 -17.21 14.25
N PHE A 178 16.37 -18.48 14.32
CA PHE A 178 15.40 -18.98 15.29
C PHE A 178 15.90 -18.83 16.73
N LEU A 179 17.18 -19.13 16.99
CA LEU A 179 17.83 -18.83 18.28
C LEU A 179 17.72 -17.35 18.65
N VAL A 180 18.03 -16.46 17.71
CA VAL A 180 17.92 -15.01 17.94
C VAL A 180 16.48 -14.63 18.30
N LEU A 181 15.47 -15.20 17.65
CA LEU A 181 14.07 -14.96 17.98
C LEU A 181 13.75 -15.37 19.43
N LEU A 182 14.09 -16.61 19.80
CA LEU A 182 13.82 -17.18 21.13
C LEU A 182 14.52 -16.38 22.23
N PHE A 183 15.82 -16.14 22.09
CA PHE A 183 16.61 -15.43 23.11
C PHE A 183 16.22 -13.95 23.21
N SER A 184 15.91 -13.29 22.09
CA SER A 184 15.44 -11.89 22.12
C SER A 184 14.11 -11.75 22.87
N ALA A 185 13.19 -12.68 22.63
CA ALA A 185 11.93 -12.73 23.36
C ALA A 185 12.17 -12.97 24.86
N ALA A 186 12.94 -14.00 25.21
CA ALA A 186 13.27 -14.34 26.60
C ALA A 186 13.95 -13.18 27.35
N ILE A 187 14.96 -12.55 26.74
CA ILE A 187 15.65 -11.38 27.31
C ILE A 187 14.67 -10.22 27.49
N SER A 188 13.74 -10.02 26.55
CA SER A 188 12.71 -8.98 26.65
C SER A 188 11.78 -9.21 27.84
N GLY A 189 11.50 -10.47 28.19
CA GLY A 189 10.71 -10.83 29.37
C GLY A 189 11.38 -10.48 30.70
N ILE A 190 12.72 -10.51 30.77
CA ILE A 190 13.46 -10.12 31.99
C ILE A 190 13.13 -8.68 32.40
N PHE A 191 12.94 -7.76 31.44
CA PHE A 191 12.59 -6.37 31.74
C PHE A 191 11.22 -6.21 32.42
N PHE A 192 10.38 -7.25 32.42
CA PHE A 192 9.09 -7.30 33.08
C PHE A 192 9.07 -8.32 34.24
N GLU A 193 10.24 -8.77 34.70
CA GLU A 193 10.39 -9.75 35.79
C GLU A 193 9.72 -11.11 35.49
N TYR A 194 9.60 -11.47 34.22
CA TYR A 194 9.04 -12.77 33.81
C TYR A 194 10.13 -13.83 33.74
N SER A 195 9.99 -14.90 34.53
CA SER A 195 10.80 -16.11 34.35
C SER A 195 10.34 -16.89 33.12
N SER A 196 11.30 -17.37 32.33
CA SER A 196 11.05 -18.16 31.13
C SER A 196 11.99 -19.36 31.03
N ILE A 197 11.57 -20.37 30.28
CA ILE A 197 12.40 -21.52 29.91
C ILE A 197 12.43 -21.59 28.38
N VAL A 198 13.63 -21.46 27.81
CA VAL A 198 13.85 -21.52 26.36
C VAL A 198 14.14 -22.94 25.94
N TYR A 199 13.23 -23.52 25.16
CA TYR A 199 13.40 -24.81 24.49
C TYR A 199 13.78 -24.64 23.02
N TYR A 200 14.09 -25.75 22.34
CA TYR A 200 14.46 -25.71 20.92
C TYR A 200 13.30 -25.37 19.98
N TYR A 201 12.06 -25.40 20.49
CA TYR A 201 10.83 -25.17 19.73
C TYR A 201 10.07 -23.94 20.21
N GLU A 202 10.09 -23.60 21.51
CA GLU A 202 9.39 -22.41 22.02
C GLU A 202 10.04 -21.81 23.26
N VAL A 203 9.55 -20.63 23.66
CA VAL A 203 9.82 -20.04 24.98
C VAL A 203 8.59 -20.26 25.86
N LEU A 204 8.75 -21.04 26.93
CA LEU A 204 7.72 -21.26 27.93
C LEU A 204 7.77 -20.13 28.97
N TRP A 205 6.65 -19.45 29.17
CA TRP A 205 6.52 -18.33 30.12
C TRP A 205 5.91 -18.81 31.43
N MET A 206 6.61 -18.57 32.55
CA MET A 206 6.14 -18.93 33.90
C MET A 206 5.38 -17.78 34.56
N VAL A 207 4.43 -17.20 33.82
CA VAL A 207 3.68 -15.99 34.19
C VAL A 207 2.19 -16.32 34.26
N LYS A 208 1.50 -15.88 35.30
CA LYS A 208 0.07 -16.13 35.43
C LYS A 208 -0.72 -15.31 34.39
N PRO A 209 -1.89 -15.79 33.92
CA PRO A 209 -2.70 -15.06 32.94
C PRO A 209 -3.03 -13.61 33.36
N GLU A 210 -3.20 -13.35 34.64
CA GLU A 210 -3.57 -12.03 35.19
C GLU A 210 -2.40 -11.05 35.26
N GLU A 211 -1.16 -11.57 35.19
CA GLU A 211 0.08 -10.78 35.31
C GLU A 211 0.53 -10.22 33.95
N TRP A 212 -0.11 -10.59 32.84
CA TRP A 212 0.24 -10.11 31.51
C TRP A 212 -0.18 -8.66 31.27
N PHE A 213 0.81 -7.77 31.20
CA PHE A 213 0.61 -6.38 30.77
C PHE A 213 0.69 -6.24 29.25
N GLY A 214 -0.15 -5.38 28.67
CA GLY A 214 -0.16 -5.17 27.23
C GLY A 214 1.18 -4.72 26.64
N ASP A 215 1.95 -3.92 27.37
CA ASP A 215 3.26 -3.48 26.90
C ASP A 215 4.30 -4.61 26.97
N SER A 216 4.19 -5.51 27.95
CA SER A 216 5.05 -6.70 28.03
C SER A 216 4.83 -7.64 26.83
N VAL A 217 3.57 -7.90 26.48
CA VAL A 217 3.20 -8.73 25.33
C VAL A 217 3.73 -8.12 24.03
N LYS A 218 3.51 -6.81 23.82
CA LYS A 218 4.02 -6.12 22.63
C LYS A 218 5.54 -6.24 22.53
N MET A 219 6.26 -5.96 23.60
CA MET A 219 7.72 -5.96 23.61
C MET A 219 8.28 -7.38 23.41
N ILE A 220 7.78 -8.36 24.14
CA ILE A 220 8.24 -9.76 24.06
C ILE A 220 8.06 -10.32 22.66
N TYR A 221 6.85 -10.21 22.09
CA TYR A 221 6.58 -10.81 20.77
C TYR A 221 7.10 -9.99 19.58
N ALA A 222 7.43 -8.70 19.77
CA ALA A 222 8.02 -7.87 18.72
C ALA A 222 9.56 -7.88 18.70
N SER A 223 10.20 -8.04 19.86
CA SER A 223 11.65 -7.94 20.04
C SER A 223 12.46 -8.86 19.11
N GLY A 224 12.09 -10.13 19.02
CA GLY A 224 12.74 -11.11 18.15
C GLY A 224 12.70 -10.68 16.68
N PRO A 225 11.50 -10.55 16.07
CA PRO A 225 11.40 -10.14 14.68
C PRO A 225 12.08 -8.81 14.36
N ILE A 226 11.98 -7.81 15.25
CA ILE A 226 12.65 -6.51 15.07
C ILE A 226 14.18 -6.68 15.07
N LEU A 227 14.73 -7.45 16.02
CA LEU A 227 16.16 -7.73 16.07
C LEU A 227 16.63 -8.48 14.80
N CYS A 228 15.85 -9.44 14.32
CA CYS A 228 16.13 -10.12 13.05
C CYS A 228 16.14 -9.15 11.86
N ALA A 229 15.26 -8.15 11.81
CA ALA A 229 15.29 -7.13 10.76
C ALA A 229 16.60 -6.31 10.78
N ILE A 230 17.06 -5.92 11.98
CA ILE A 230 18.33 -5.20 12.15
C ILE A 230 19.51 -6.08 11.70
N LEU A 231 19.53 -7.35 12.13
CA LEU A 231 20.57 -8.29 11.72
C LEU A 231 20.54 -8.59 10.23
N ALA A 232 19.36 -8.63 9.60
CA ALA A 232 19.24 -8.79 8.15
C ALA A 232 19.97 -7.66 7.41
N VAL A 233 19.75 -6.41 7.81
CA VAL A 233 20.45 -5.25 7.22
C VAL A 233 21.96 -5.35 7.46
N PHE A 234 22.39 -5.68 8.68
CA PHE A 234 23.81 -5.83 9.01
C PHE A 234 24.50 -6.91 8.15
N PHE A 235 23.90 -8.09 8.03
CA PHE A 235 24.45 -9.18 7.22
C PHE A 235 24.38 -8.89 5.71
N ALA A 236 23.40 -8.13 5.23
CA ALA A 236 23.37 -7.65 3.85
C ALA A 236 24.54 -6.71 3.55
N ILE A 237 24.88 -5.82 4.49
CA ILE A 237 26.04 -4.92 4.38
C ILE A 237 27.34 -5.75 4.34
N ILE A 238 27.53 -6.69 5.27
CA ILE A 238 28.72 -7.57 5.27
C ILE A 238 28.81 -8.36 3.96
N PHE A 239 27.69 -8.93 3.48
CA PHE A 239 27.66 -9.63 2.21
C PHE A 239 28.10 -8.74 1.05
N SER A 240 27.70 -7.46 1.02
CA SER A 240 28.09 -6.53 -0.04
C SER A 240 29.60 -6.30 -0.11
N TYR A 241 30.30 -6.36 1.03
CA TYR A 241 31.77 -6.29 1.09
C TYR A 241 32.44 -7.61 0.73
N MET A 242 31.79 -8.75 1.01
CA MET A 242 32.35 -10.09 0.78
C MET A 242 31.94 -10.74 -0.55
N GLN A 243 31.13 -10.07 -1.38
CA GLN A 243 30.58 -10.69 -2.60
C GLN A 243 31.65 -11.09 -3.63
N THR A 244 32.81 -10.44 -3.61
CA THR A 244 33.98 -10.74 -4.47
C THR A 244 34.90 -11.79 -3.86
N GLU A 245 34.72 -12.16 -2.59
CA GLU A 245 35.62 -13.11 -1.94
C GLU A 245 35.27 -14.56 -2.29
N LYS A 246 36.29 -15.40 -2.43
CA LYS A 246 36.12 -16.84 -2.54
C LYS A 246 35.73 -17.41 -1.18
N GLY A 247 34.67 -18.20 -1.15
CA GLY A 247 34.33 -18.93 0.06
C GLY A 247 32.87 -19.29 0.16
N LEU A 248 32.61 -20.24 1.07
CA LEU A 248 31.25 -20.65 1.42
C LEU A 248 30.62 -19.72 2.47
N SER A 249 31.40 -18.87 3.13
CA SER A 249 30.91 -17.92 4.14
C SER A 249 29.86 -16.96 3.57
N LYS A 250 30.03 -16.45 2.34
CA LYS A 250 29.02 -15.59 1.70
C LYS A 250 27.69 -16.30 1.46
N LEU A 251 27.70 -17.63 1.29
CA LEU A 251 26.47 -18.41 1.15
C LEU A 251 25.72 -18.48 2.48
N PHE A 252 26.43 -18.63 3.58
CA PHE A 252 25.86 -18.49 4.92
C PHE A 252 25.30 -17.09 5.15
N LEU A 253 26.06 -16.03 4.84
CA LEU A 253 25.61 -14.65 4.99
C LEU A 253 24.34 -14.37 4.18
N LEU A 254 24.27 -14.87 2.95
CA LEU A 254 23.13 -14.67 2.07
C LEU A 254 21.88 -15.39 2.59
N TRP A 255 22.02 -16.65 3.04
CA TRP A 255 20.90 -17.38 3.66
C TRP A 255 20.48 -16.78 4.99
N PHE A 256 21.43 -16.36 5.83
CA PHE A 256 21.14 -15.70 7.10
C PHE A 256 20.38 -14.40 6.89
N PHE A 257 20.84 -13.55 5.97
CA PHE A 257 20.14 -12.32 5.58
C PHE A 257 18.69 -12.62 5.17
N ILE A 258 18.49 -13.59 4.29
CA ILE A 258 17.16 -13.94 3.77
C ILE A 258 16.26 -14.52 4.87
N HIS A 259 16.79 -15.41 5.72
CA HIS A 259 16.03 -15.96 6.85
C HIS A 259 15.69 -14.90 7.89
N ALA A 260 16.60 -14.00 8.22
CA ALA A 260 16.37 -12.93 9.19
C ALA A 260 15.33 -11.93 8.67
N PHE A 261 15.40 -11.57 7.38
CA PHE A 261 14.38 -10.73 6.75
C PHE A 261 13.02 -11.42 6.69
N ASN A 262 13.00 -12.73 6.38
CA ASN A 262 11.79 -13.54 6.42
C ASN A 262 11.25 -13.72 7.84
N ALA A 263 12.09 -13.82 8.86
CA ALA A 263 11.66 -13.88 10.26
C ALA A 263 10.92 -12.60 10.67
N PHE A 264 11.29 -11.44 10.14
CA PHE A 264 10.53 -10.21 10.35
C PHE A 264 9.24 -10.17 9.53
N PHE A 265 9.34 -10.12 8.19
CA PHE A 265 8.18 -9.91 7.33
C PHE A 265 7.26 -11.14 7.23
N GLY A 266 7.81 -12.35 7.33
CA GLY A 266 7.03 -13.59 7.40
C GLY A 266 6.25 -13.70 8.71
N SER A 267 6.86 -13.35 9.85
CA SER A 267 6.13 -13.30 11.13
C SER A 267 5.10 -12.19 11.16
N LEU A 268 5.37 -11.03 10.54
CA LEU A 268 4.40 -9.95 10.36
C LEU A 268 3.20 -10.41 9.52
N LEU A 269 3.45 -11.10 8.40
CA LEU A 269 2.41 -11.64 7.51
C LEU A 269 1.57 -12.74 8.17
N ILE A 270 2.19 -13.75 8.76
CA ILE A 270 1.45 -14.84 9.42
C ILE A 270 0.81 -14.34 10.72
N GLY A 271 1.48 -13.44 11.44
CA GLY A 271 0.97 -12.83 12.66
C GLY A 271 -0.27 -11.98 12.43
N SER A 272 -0.31 -11.17 11.37
CA SER A 272 -1.49 -10.38 11.01
C SER A 272 -2.69 -11.25 10.60
N LEU A 273 -2.43 -12.39 9.95
CA LEU A 273 -3.47 -13.31 9.48
C LEU A 273 -4.02 -14.24 10.56
N PHE A 274 -3.16 -14.78 11.43
CA PHE A 274 -3.54 -15.82 12.40
C PHE A 274 -3.56 -15.35 13.86
N GLY A 275 -3.04 -14.15 14.16
CA GLY A 275 -3.04 -13.63 15.53
C GLY A 275 -2.13 -14.39 16.50
N ARG A 276 -1.06 -15.03 16.00
CA ARG A 276 -0.06 -15.77 16.80
C ARG A 276 1.35 -15.20 16.61
N GLY A 277 2.24 -15.49 17.55
CA GLY A 277 3.62 -14.98 17.56
C GLY A 277 3.63 -13.46 17.53
N PHE A 278 4.24 -12.86 16.50
CA PHE A 278 4.21 -11.39 16.30
C PHE A 278 2.77 -10.83 16.22
N GLY A 279 1.79 -11.67 15.85
CA GLY A 279 0.36 -11.32 15.88
C GLY A 279 -0.17 -10.94 17.25
N TYR A 280 0.41 -11.46 18.35
CA TYR A 280 0.05 -11.03 19.70
C TYR A 280 0.39 -9.54 19.91
N ALA A 281 1.56 -9.09 19.47
CA ALA A 281 1.93 -7.68 19.56
C ALA A 281 0.97 -6.78 18.76
N ILE A 282 0.51 -7.23 17.59
CA ILE A 282 -0.49 -6.52 16.76
C ILE A 282 -1.83 -6.42 17.48
N ILE A 283 -2.34 -7.54 18.01
CA ILE A 283 -3.65 -7.60 18.70
C ILE A 283 -3.64 -6.68 19.93
N TRP A 284 -2.59 -6.77 20.75
CA TRP A 284 -2.45 -5.95 21.96
C TRP A 284 -2.15 -4.47 21.69
N SER A 285 -1.81 -4.12 20.45
CA SER A 285 -1.70 -2.73 19.99
C SER A 285 -3.04 -2.15 19.51
N PHE A 286 -4.14 -2.88 19.67
CA PHE A 286 -5.49 -2.48 19.24
C PHE A 286 -5.58 -2.09 17.76
N ILE A 287 -4.77 -2.74 16.93
CA ILE A 287 -4.69 -2.47 15.50
C ILE A 287 -5.94 -3.02 14.81
N SER A 288 -6.57 -2.16 13.99
CA SER A 288 -7.79 -2.48 13.26
C SER A 288 -7.56 -3.57 12.20
N ASP A 289 -8.62 -4.28 11.80
CA ASP A 289 -8.50 -5.31 10.77
C ASP A 289 -8.04 -4.75 9.41
N THR A 290 -8.41 -3.50 9.10
CA THR A 290 -7.91 -2.79 7.92
C THR A 290 -6.39 -2.64 7.94
N GLU A 291 -5.81 -2.29 9.08
CA GLU A 291 -4.36 -2.15 9.24
C GLU A 291 -3.63 -3.50 9.18
N LYS A 292 -4.24 -4.58 9.70
CA LYS A 292 -3.71 -5.95 9.54
C LYS A 292 -3.59 -6.35 8.06
N VAL A 293 -4.57 -5.96 7.24
CA VAL A 293 -4.52 -6.17 5.78
C VAL A 293 -3.37 -5.37 5.16
N ILE A 294 -3.18 -4.11 5.59
CA ILE A 294 -2.07 -3.27 5.11
C ILE A 294 -0.72 -3.92 5.44
N TYR A 295 -0.50 -4.40 6.68
CA TYR A 295 0.73 -5.11 7.04
C TYR A 295 0.97 -6.38 6.23
N SER A 296 -0.10 -7.11 5.92
CA SER A 296 -0.01 -8.32 5.09
C SER A 296 0.44 -7.97 3.67
N ILE A 297 -0.13 -6.92 3.07
CA ILE A 297 0.26 -6.43 1.74
C ILE A 297 1.72 -5.96 1.75
N VAL A 298 2.10 -5.13 2.73
CA VAL A 298 3.48 -4.63 2.88
C VAL A 298 4.47 -5.80 3.01
N SER A 299 4.15 -6.82 3.79
CA SER A 299 5.01 -7.97 4.00
C SER A 299 5.20 -8.81 2.73
N ILE A 300 4.12 -9.08 1.99
CA ILE A 300 4.20 -9.78 0.70
C ILE A 300 5.04 -8.98 -0.29
N THR A 301 4.81 -7.66 -0.38
CA THR A 301 5.57 -6.79 -1.27
C THR A 301 7.05 -6.75 -0.90
N ALA A 302 7.38 -6.64 0.39
CA ALA A 302 8.77 -6.63 0.87
C ALA A 302 9.48 -7.96 0.57
N LEU A 303 8.85 -9.11 0.83
CA LEU A 303 9.42 -10.44 0.53
C LEU A 303 9.60 -10.66 -0.97
N PHE A 304 8.65 -10.20 -1.80
CA PHE A 304 8.78 -10.28 -3.25
C PHE A 304 9.93 -9.41 -3.77
N LEU A 305 10.02 -8.16 -3.31
CA LEU A 305 11.10 -7.24 -3.69
C LEU A 305 12.46 -7.77 -3.23
N LEU A 306 12.55 -8.34 -2.02
CA LEU A 306 13.76 -8.99 -1.53
C LEU A 306 14.25 -10.05 -2.52
N GLY A 307 13.36 -10.91 -3.01
CA GLY A 307 13.73 -11.94 -3.98
C GLY A 307 14.22 -11.38 -5.32
N VAL A 308 13.60 -10.30 -5.80
CA VAL A 308 14.08 -9.59 -7.00
C VAL A 308 15.51 -9.06 -6.80
N PHE A 309 15.78 -8.39 -5.68
CA PHE A 309 17.10 -7.81 -5.42
C PHE A 309 18.19 -8.86 -5.14
N THR A 310 17.83 -9.95 -4.45
CA THR A 310 18.78 -11.02 -4.08
C THR A 310 19.09 -11.99 -5.21
N THR A 311 18.32 -11.98 -6.31
CA THR A 311 18.57 -12.85 -7.47
C THR A 311 20.00 -12.70 -7.98
N ARG A 312 20.46 -11.45 -8.16
CA ARG A 312 21.83 -11.16 -8.60
C ARG A 312 22.86 -11.60 -7.56
N SER A 313 22.60 -11.37 -6.28
CA SER A 313 23.49 -11.79 -5.18
C SER A 313 23.72 -13.30 -5.15
N PHE A 314 22.67 -14.10 -5.37
CA PHE A 314 22.81 -15.54 -5.51
C PHE A 314 23.67 -15.91 -6.72
N LEU A 315 23.42 -15.31 -7.90
CA LEU A 315 24.25 -15.60 -9.07
C LEU A 315 25.71 -15.18 -8.90
N ILE A 316 25.98 -14.06 -8.24
CA ILE A 316 27.35 -13.61 -7.95
C ILE A 316 28.07 -14.64 -7.09
N SER A 317 27.41 -15.23 -6.09
CA SER A 317 28.02 -16.24 -5.23
C SER A 317 28.45 -17.53 -5.95
N ALA A 318 28.11 -17.69 -7.23
CA ALA A 318 28.60 -18.74 -8.10
C ALA A 318 30.12 -18.70 -8.31
N ASN A 319 30.80 -17.58 -8.07
CA ASN A 319 32.27 -17.49 -8.13
C ASN A 319 32.98 -18.45 -7.16
N THR A 320 32.29 -18.97 -6.13
CA THR A 320 32.85 -20.05 -5.29
C THR A 320 33.03 -21.37 -6.06
N TYR A 321 32.25 -21.59 -7.11
CA TYR A 321 32.19 -22.87 -7.82
C TYR A 321 32.64 -22.77 -9.27
N TYR A 322 32.37 -21.66 -9.94
CA TYR A 322 32.58 -21.50 -11.38
C TYR A 322 33.43 -20.27 -11.67
N PRO A 323 34.39 -20.34 -12.61
CA PRO A 323 35.10 -19.15 -13.12
C PRO A 323 34.21 -18.28 -14.03
N HIS A 324 33.23 -18.90 -14.69
CA HIS A 324 32.30 -18.25 -15.60
C HIS A 324 30.95 -18.95 -15.49
N LEU A 325 29.88 -18.17 -15.41
CA LEU A 325 28.51 -18.68 -15.32
C LEU A 325 27.71 -18.29 -16.58
N GLU A 326 27.58 -19.24 -17.50
CA GLU A 326 26.77 -19.10 -18.71
C GLU A 326 25.27 -19.07 -18.40
N ASN A 327 24.48 -18.40 -19.26
CA ASN A 327 23.02 -18.33 -19.13
C ASN A 327 22.34 -19.73 -19.05
N LYS A 328 22.87 -20.73 -19.76
CA LYS A 328 22.35 -22.11 -19.71
C LYS A 328 22.63 -22.80 -18.37
N GLN A 329 23.73 -22.45 -17.72
CA GLN A 329 24.14 -23.00 -16.42
C GLN A 329 23.47 -22.29 -15.24
N GLN A 330 23.14 -20.99 -15.39
CA GLN A 330 22.43 -20.21 -14.36
C GLN A 330 21.18 -20.91 -13.85
N GLN A 331 20.38 -21.52 -14.74
CA GLN A 331 19.20 -22.28 -14.32
C GLN A 331 19.59 -23.42 -13.39
N LYS A 332 20.52 -24.29 -13.81
CA LYS A 332 20.95 -25.44 -13.00
C LYS A 332 21.51 -24.97 -11.66
N PHE A 333 22.27 -23.89 -11.68
CA PHE A 333 22.84 -23.29 -10.48
C PHE A 333 21.78 -22.76 -9.51
N VAL A 334 20.79 -22.01 -9.97
CA VAL A 334 19.69 -21.51 -9.11
C VAL A 334 18.86 -22.67 -8.55
N TRP A 335 18.62 -23.72 -9.34
CA TRP A 335 17.97 -24.94 -8.84
C TRP A 335 18.80 -25.60 -7.74
N ALA A 336 20.11 -25.75 -7.97
CA ALA A 336 21.02 -26.39 -7.03
C ALA A 336 21.19 -25.59 -5.75
N GLN A 337 21.33 -24.26 -5.85
CA GLN A 337 21.72 -23.40 -4.74
C GLN A 337 20.55 -22.75 -4.02
N VAL A 338 19.39 -22.59 -4.65
CA VAL A 338 18.26 -21.85 -4.06
C VAL A 338 17.04 -22.73 -3.88
N ILE A 339 16.54 -23.32 -4.98
CA ILE A 339 15.23 -24.00 -4.96
C ILE A 339 15.30 -25.31 -4.18
N LEU A 340 16.26 -26.20 -4.50
CA LEU A 340 16.39 -27.47 -3.78
C LEU A 340 16.78 -27.29 -2.31
N PRO A 341 17.71 -26.39 -1.94
CA PRO A 341 18.02 -26.10 -0.55
C PRO A 341 16.83 -25.57 0.24
N PHE A 342 15.97 -24.74 -0.37
CA PHE A 342 14.72 -24.32 0.26
C PHE A 342 13.80 -25.52 0.53
N LEU A 343 13.59 -26.40 -0.45
CA LEU A 343 12.70 -27.57 -0.31
C LEU A 343 13.25 -28.58 0.71
N PHE A 344 14.49 -29.04 0.52
CA PHE A 344 15.12 -30.01 1.41
C PHE A 344 15.40 -29.42 2.78
N GLY A 345 15.81 -28.16 2.85
CA GLY A 345 16.03 -27.45 4.09
C GLY A 345 14.78 -27.40 4.96
N ASN A 346 13.63 -27.01 4.40
CA ASN A 346 12.36 -27.02 5.16
C ASN A 346 11.95 -28.42 5.61
N ILE A 347 12.14 -29.45 4.78
CA ILE A 347 11.86 -30.85 5.17
C ILE A 347 12.76 -31.28 6.33
N LEU A 348 14.07 -31.02 6.24
CA LEU A 348 15.04 -31.35 7.27
C LEU A 348 14.79 -30.56 8.56
N LEU A 349 14.43 -29.28 8.46
CA LEU A 349 14.03 -28.48 9.63
C LEU A 349 12.79 -29.07 10.31
N GLY A 350 11.78 -29.49 9.54
CA GLY A 350 10.62 -30.18 10.09
C GLY A 350 11.00 -31.47 10.84
N LEU A 351 11.97 -32.23 10.32
CA LEU A 351 12.50 -33.41 11.00
C LEU A 351 13.31 -33.07 12.26
N ILE A 352 14.10 -32.00 12.24
CA ILE A 352 14.87 -31.52 13.41
C ILE A 352 13.95 -31.04 14.52
N MET A 353 12.80 -30.43 14.19
CA MET A 353 11.83 -29.91 15.15
C MET A 353 10.90 -30.99 15.71
N PHE A 354 10.80 -32.16 15.07
CA PHE A 354 10.01 -33.28 15.57
C PHE A 354 10.47 -33.71 16.98
N PRO A 355 9.56 -34.07 17.93
CA PRO A 355 8.10 -34.19 17.79
C PRO A 355 7.31 -32.88 17.97
N GLU A 356 7.93 -31.83 18.53
CA GLU A 356 7.27 -30.58 18.90
C GLU A 356 7.09 -29.62 17.71
N PHE A 357 6.11 -29.94 16.86
CA PHE A 357 5.86 -29.23 15.62
C PHE A 357 4.93 -28.02 15.80
N LEU A 358 5.50 -26.81 15.76
CA LEU A 358 4.72 -25.56 15.78
C LEU A 358 4.33 -25.12 14.37
N TRP A 359 3.02 -25.22 14.09
CA TRP A 359 2.44 -24.80 12.81
C TRP A 359 2.75 -23.34 12.46
N TYR A 360 2.83 -22.46 13.48
CA TYR A 360 3.15 -21.05 13.26
C TYR A 360 4.53 -20.88 12.62
N ASP A 361 5.59 -21.44 13.21
CA ASP A 361 6.95 -21.27 12.72
C ASP A 361 7.16 -21.90 11.35
N VAL A 362 6.49 -23.02 11.10
CA VAL A 362 6.49 -23.70 9.80
C VAL A 362 5.85 -22.81 8.75
N THR A 363 4.69 -22.21 9.04
CA THR A 363 4.04 -21.29 8.09
C THR A 363 4.88 -20.04 7.84
N VAL A 364 5.53 -19.49 8.87
CA VAL A 364 6.50 -18.38 8.72
C VAL A 364 7.67 -18.80 7.83
N ALA A 365 8.25 -19.99 8.04
CA ALA A 365 9.31 -20.52 7.19
C ALA A 365 8.86 -20.70 5.73
N PHE A 366 7.63 -21.17 5.51
CA PHE A 366 7.06 -21.31 4.17
C PHE A 366 6.77 -19.99 3.47
N THR A 367 6.57 -18.88 4.19
CA THR A 367 6.42 -17.56 3.54
C THR A 367 7.64 -17.14 2.74
N LEU A 368 8.80 -17.73 3.03
CA LEU A 368 10.02 -17.54 2.24
C LEU A 368 9.84 -17.93 0.77
N ALA A 369 8.88 -18.81 0.45
CA ALA A 369 8.52 -19.14 -0.93
C ALA A 369 8.19 -17.89 -1.77
N ILE A 370 7.60 -16.84 -1.16
CA ILE A 370 7.29 -15.57 -1.83
C ILE A 370 8.56 -14.89 -2.36
N CYS A 371 9.68 -15.00 -1.62
CA CYS A 371 11.00 -14.52 -2.02
C CYS A 371 11.67 -15.47 -3.04
N ILE A 372 11.51 -16.79 -2.90
CA ILE A 372 12.13 -17.77 -3.83
C ILE A 372 11.55 -17.69 -5.25
N ILE A 373 10.25 -17.41 -5.40
CA ILE A 373 9.58 -17.32 -6.71
C ILE A 373 10.26 -16.31 -7.66
N PRO A 374 10.45 -15.03 -7.31
CA PRO A 374 11.14 -14.09 -8.18
C PRO A 374 12.61 -14.46 -8.42
N ILE A 375 13.32 -15.12 -7.49
CA ILE A 375 14.68 -15.65 -7.75
C ILE A 375 14.66 -16.73 -8.82
N ALA A 376 13.70 -17.65 -8.72
CA ALA A 376 13.51 -18.75 -9.66
C ALA A 376 13.10 -18.30 -11.07
N ILE A 377 12.60 -17.07 -11.25
CA ILE A 377 12.22 -16.50 -12.54
C ILE A 377 13.28 -15.51 -13.03
N GLY A 378 13.79 -14.68 -12.12
CA GLY A 378 14.63 -13.52 -12.36
C GLY A 378 15.97 -13.83 -13.00
N TYR A 379 16.52 -15.03 -12.75
CA TYR A 379 17.81 -15.44 -13.32
C TYR A 379 17.84 -15.35 -14.85
N ARG A 380 16.69 -15.51 -15.51
CA ARG A 380 16.57 -15.50 -16.98
C ARG A 380 16.86 -14.14 -17.62
N PHE A 381 16.76 -13.07 -16.84
CA PHE A 381 16.93 -11.70 -17.32
C PHE A 381 18.35 -11.15 -17.05
N LEU A 382 19.20 -11.93 -16.37
CA LEU A 382 20.56 -11.52 -16.05
C LEU A 382 21.54 -11.98 -17.15
N PRO A 383 22.51 -11.14 -17.53
CA PRO A 383 23.54 -11.53 -18.48
C PRO A 383 24.46 -12.60 -17.88
N SER A 384 25.29 -13.22 -18.72
CA SER A 384 26.34 -14.12 -18.24
C SER A 384 27.31 -13.38 -17.34
N LEU A 385 27.82 -14.07 -16.32
CA LEU A 385 28.76 -13.51 -15.36
C LEU A 385 30.16 -14.08 -15.61
N TYR A 386 31.16 -13.21 -15.58
CA TYR A 386 32.57 -13.55 -15.67
C TYR A 386 33.23 -13.15 -14.35
N PHE A 387 33.97 -14.06 -13.75
CA PHE A 387 34.69 -13.83 -12.51
C PHE A 387 36.19 -13.81 -12.82
N GLU A 388 36.88 -12.74 -12.45
CA GLU A 388 38.31 -12.51 -12.79
C GLU A 388 39.27 -13.37 -11.97
N GLU A 389 38.73 -14.27 -11.14
CA GLU A 389 39.44 -15.02 -10.14
C GLU A 389 40.08 -16.31 -10.68
N GLU A 390 41.19 -16.75 -10.06
CA GLU A 390 41.86 -18.02 -10.40
C GLU A 390 40.88 -19.20 -10.39
N LYS A 391 41.03 -20.13 -11.35
CA LYS A 391 40.13 -21.27 -11.63
C LYS A 391 39.68 -21.99 -10.34
N PRO A 392 38.48 -21.71 -9.79
CA PRO A 392 37.98 -22.43 -8.65
C PRO A 392 37.64 -23.87 -9.08
N GLY A 393 38.07 -24.84 -8.28
CA GLY A 393 37.66 -26.23 -8.44
C GLY A 393 36.51 -26.54 -7.49
N ILE A 394 35.45 -27.20 -8.00
CA ILE A 394 34.35 -27.68 -7.16
C ILE A 394 34.86 -28.85 -6.31
N SER A 395 35.27 -28.52 -5.09
CA SER A 395 35.73 -29.48 -4.09
C SER A 395 34.69 -29.62 -2.98
N PHE A 396 34.52 -30.84 -2.51
CA PHE A 396 33.67 -31.12 -1.36
C PHE A 396 34.43 -30.73 -0.09
N GLN A 397 33.95 -29.69 0.60
CA GLN A 397 34.61 -29.17 1.79
C GLN A 397 33.99 -29.81 3.03
N LEU A 398 34.68 -30.77 3.64
CA LEU A 398 34.15 -31.52 4.78
C LEU A 398 34.05 -30.66 6.07
N ARG A 399 34.94 -29.68 6.23
CA ARG A 399 35.02 -28.83 7.43
C ARG A 399 33.70 -28.11 7.79
N PRO A 400 33.07 -27.32 6.90
CA PRO A 400 31.81 -26.66 7.21
C PRO A 400 30.67 -27.64 7.50
N ILE A 401 30.68 -28.83 6.87
CA ILE A 401 29.67 -29.85 7.09
C ILE A 401 29.73 -30.38 8.53
N ILE A 402 30.92 -30.77 8.98
CA ILE A 402 31.13 -31.23 10.36
C ILE A 402 30.72 -30.14 11.36
N LEU A 403 31.10 -28.89 11.10
CA LEU A 403 30.77 -27.76 11.97
C LEU A 403 29.25 -27.55 12.07
N ILE A 404 28.53 -27.60 10.94
CA ILE A 404 27.07 -27.43 10.93
C ILE A 404 26.36 -28.61 11.59
N LEU A 405 26.81 -29.84 11.37
CA LEU A 405 26.25 -31.01 12.04
C LEU A 405 26.47 -30.95 13.56
N ALA A 406 27.67 -30.54 13.99
CA ALA A 406 27.96 -30.30 15.41
C ALA A 406 27.07 -29.18 15.97
N PHE A 407 26.88 -28.08 15.23
CA PHE A 407 25.97 -27.00 15.63
C PHE A 407 24.52 -27.48 15.78
N ILE A 408 24.00 -28.28 14.85
CA ILE A 408 22.65 -28.86 14.93
C ILE A 408 22.53 -29.79 16.15
N ALA A 409 23.52 -30.63 16.40
CA ALA A 409 23.52 -31.54 17.56
C ALA A 409 23.55 -30.78 18.89
N ILE A 410 24.42 -29.76 19.01
CA ILE A 410 24.52 -28.90 20.19
C ILE A 410 23.21 -28.12 20.39
N TYR A 411 22.69 -27.50 19.32
CA TYR A 411 21.40 -26.79 19.33
C TYR A 411 20.31 -27.69 19.92
N ARG A 412 20.18 -28.92 19.42
CA ARG A 412 19.14 -29.84 19.85
C ARG A 412 19.34 -30.28 21.31
N ILE A 413 20.53 -30.78 21.66
CA ILE A 413 20.78 -31.35 23.01
C ILE A 413 20.67 -30.28 24.10
N VAL A 414 21.27 -29.11 23.89
CA VAL A 414 21.30 -28.05 24.90
C VAL A 414 19.91 -27.48 25.15
N LEU A 415 19.15 -27.21 24.08
CA LEU A 415 17.83 -26.61 24.20
C LEU A 415 16.72 -27.62 24.50
N GLU A 416 16.95 -28.92 24.34
CA GLU A 416 16.01 -29.96 24.79
C GLU A 416 15.94 -30.03 26.32
N ILE A 417 17.05 -29.76 27.01
CA ILE A 417 17.07 -29.63 28.48
C ILE A 417 16.28 -28.38 28.94
N GLY A 418 16.25 -27.35 28.10
CA GLY A 418 15.66 -26.05 28.41
C GLY A 418 16.64 -25.14 29.16
N ILE A 419 16.73 -23.88 28.75
CA ILE A 419 17.56 -22.87 29.41
C ILE A 419 16.63 -21.93 30.18
N ARG A 420 16.75 -21.91 31.52
CA ARG A 420 16.00 -20.97 32.36
C ARG A 420 16.63 -19.58 32.29
N ILE A 421 15.81 -18.57 32.03
CA ILE A 421 16.20 -17.16 31.96
C ILE A 421 15.21 -16.35 32.83
N GLY A 422 15.72 -15.57 33.78
CA GLY A 422 14.92 -14.84 34.78
C GLY A 422 14.90 -15.56 36.12
#